data_AF-A0A7V9UFU8-F1
#
_entry.id   AF-A0A7V9UFU8-F1
#
_cell.length_a   1.000
_cell.length_b   1.000
_cell.length_c   1.000
_cell.angle_alpha   90.00
_cell.angle_beta   90.00
_cell.angle_gamma   90.00
#
_symmetry.space_group_name_H-M   'P 1'
#
loop_
_entity.id
_entity.type
_entity.pdbx_description
1 polymer ?
#
loop_
_entity_poly.entity_id
_entity_poly.type
_entity_poly.pdbx_seq_one_letter_code
_entity_poly.pdbx_strand_id
1 'polypeptide(L)' 'MIEEKFGPVRKVKPFYVFEIGFEGIQKSNRHKSGVALRFPRIFRWRKDKPITECDTLESIKKAFLDEEK' A
#
# COMPACT_ATOMS: atom_id res chain seq x y z
N MET A 1 8.82 -2.65 -17.03
CA MET A 1 8.94 -4.12 -17.20
C MET A 1 7.74 -4.76 -16.53
N ILE A 2 6.93 -5.52 -17.29
CA ILE A 2 5.76 -6.26 -16.80
C ILE A 2 6.21 -7.70 -16.55
N GLU A 3 5.92 -8.24 -15.36
CA GLU A 3 6.26 -9.62 -14.99
C GLU A 3 5.10 -10.58 -15.27
N GLU A 4 3.88 -10.21 -14.87
CA GLU A 4 2.69 -11.06 -14.98
C GLU A 4 1.43 -10.23 -15.33
N LYS A 5 0.44 -10.89 -15.93
CA LYS A 5 -0.83 -10.28 -16.34
C LYS A 5 -2.02 -10.99 -15.67
N PHE A 6 -2.90 -10.21 -15.04
CA PHE A 6 -4.14 -10.67 -14.43
C PHE A 6 -5.31 -9.83 -14.94
N GLY A 7 -5.88 -10.21 -16.09
CA GLY A 7 -6.91 -9.42 -16.76
C GLY A 7 -6.43 -7.99 -17.08
N PRO A 8 -7.05 -6.92 -16.52
CA PRO A 8 -6.58 -5.55 -16.69
C PRO A 8 -5.35 -5.22 -15.82
N VAL A 9 -5.03 -6.02 -14.80
CA VAL A 9 -3.95 -5.77 -13.85
C VAL A 9 -2.61 -6.29 -14.38
N ARG A 10 -1.53 -5.58 -14.07
CA ARG A 10 -0.15 -5.96 -14.39
C ARG A 10 0.67 -5.98 -13.11
N LYS A 11 1.41 -7.06 -12.88
CA LYS A 11 2.47 -7.09 -11.88
C LYS A 11 3.73 -6.50 -12.50
N VAL A 12 4.40 -5.63 -11.76
CA VAL A 12 5.62 -4.94 -12.19
C VAL A 12 6.66 -5.05 -11.09
N LYS A 13 7.93 -4.94 -11.46
CA LYS A 13 9.03 -4.85 -10.51
C LYS A 13 8.83 -3.61 -9.62
N PRO A 14 8.76 -3.75 -8.28
CA PRO A 14 8.65 -2.63 -7.37
C PRO A 14 9.87 -1.70 -7.49
N PHE A 15 9.63 -0.39 -7.57
CA PHE A 15 10.71 0.58 -7.73
C PHE A 15 10.36 1.98 -7.21
N TYR A 16 9.20 2.52 -7.61
CA TYR A 16 8.76 3.86 -7.23
C TYR A 16 7.99 3.88 -5.91
N VAL A 17 8.25 4.89 -5.07
CA VAL A 17 7.57 5.12 -3.80
C VAL A 17 6.60 6.29 -3.94
N PHE A 18 5.35 6.10 -3.53
CA PHE A 18 4.33 7.14 -3.56
C PHE A 18 3.80 7.41 -2.16
N GLU A 19 3.53 8.68 -1.89
CA GLU A 19 2.79 9.09 -0.71
C GLU A 19 1.30 9.01 -1.01
N ILE A 20 0.56 8.30 -0.16
CA ILE A 20 -0.87 8.04 -0.34
C ILE A 20 -1.63 8.73 0.78
N GLY A 21 -2.54 9.63 0.41
CA GLY A 21 -3.55 10.16 1.32
C GLY A 21 -4.77 9.25 1.33
N PHE A 22 -5.38 9.03 2.50
CA PHE A 22 -6.56 8.19 2.67
C PHE A 22 -7.40 8.69 3.86
N GLU A 23 -8.69 8.33 3.90
CA GLU A 23 -9.62 8.74 4.96
C GLU A 23 -9.62 7.75 6.14
N GLY A 24 -9.26 6.50 5.91
CA GLY A 24 -9.20 5.48 6.96
C GLY A 24 -8.64 4.15 6.47
N ILE A 25 -8.41 3.24 7.41
CA ILE A 25 -7.83 1.91 7.20
C ILE A 25 -8.76 0.86 7.81
N GLN A 26 -8.94 -0.28 7.12
CA GLN A 26 -9.76 -1.40 7.61
C GLN A 26 -9.15 -2.75 7.23
N LYS A 27 -9.46 -3.79 8.01
CA LYS A 27 -9.13 -5.18 7.68
C LYS A 27 -9.90 -5.59 6.41
N SER A 28 -9.27 -6.35 5.52
CA SER A 28 -9.89 -6.78 4.26
C SER A 28 -9.44 -8.16 3.83
N ASN A 29 -10.41 -9.05 3.57
CA ASN A 29 -10.15 -10.38 3.02
C ASN A 29 -9.97 -10.37 1.49
N ARG A 30 -10.25 -9.23 0.83
CA ARG A 30 -10.17 -9.10 -0.64
C ARG A 30 -8.74 -8.84 -1.14
N HIS A 31 -7.91 -8.22 -0.31
CA HIS A 31 -6.55 -7.85 -0.68
C HIS A 31 -5.55 -8.77 0.01
N LYS A 32 -4.51 -9.22 -0.72
CA LYS A 32 -3.46 -10.10 -0.19
C LYS A 32 -2.73 -9.51 1.03
N SER A 33 -2.74 -8.19 1.20
CA SER A 33 -2.20 -7.48 2.36
C SER A 33 -3.00 -7.70 3.65
N GLY A 34 -4.26 -8.12 3.55
CA GLY A 34 -5.20 -8.16 4.67
C GLY A 34 -5.79 -6.79 5.05
N VAL A 35 -5.51 -5.74 4.27
CA VAL A 35 -5.84 -4.34 4.59
C VAL A 35 -6.39 -3.62 3.37
N ALA A 36 -7.37 -2.74 3.58
CA ALA A 36 -7.89 -1.80 2.58
C ALA A 36 -7.81 -0.35 3.08
N LEU A 37 -7.39 0.55 2.19
CA LEU A 37 -7.44 2.00 2.40
C LEU A 37 -8.79 2.55 1.92
N ARG A 38 -9.39 3.48 2.66
CA ARG A 38 -10.62 4.18 2.28
C ARG A 38 -10.28 5.45 1.51
N PHE A 39 -10.84 5.57 0.30
CA PHE A 39 -10.58 6.65 -0.66
C PHE A 39 -9.09 7.02 -0.85
N PRO A 40 -8.21 6.04 -1.15
CA PRO A 40 -6.79 6.30 -1.33
C PRO A 40 -6.55 7.17 -2.57
N ARG A 41 -5.70 8.19 -2.42
CA ARG A 41 -5.29 9.09 -3.50
C ARG A 41 -3.77 9.24 -3.48
N ILE A 42 -3.17 9.26 -4.68
CA ILE A 42 -1.76 9.57 -4.82
C ILE A 42 -1.59 11.06 -4.50
N PHE A 43 -0.86 11.36 -3.42
CA PHE A 43 -0.58 12.73 -3.03
C PHE A 43 0.65 13.25 -3.77
N ARG A 44 1.76 12.50 -3.72
CA ARG A 44 2.98 12.82 -4.47
C ARG A 44 3.87 11.60 -4.70
N TRP A 45 4.73 11.69 -5.70
CA TRP A 45 5.83 10.75 -5.90
C TRP A 45 7.03 11.13 -5.01
N ARG A 46 7.44 10.22 -4.13
CA ARG A 46 8.62 10.33 -3.28
C ARG A 46 9.89 9.95 -4.02
N LYS A 47 10.42 10.88 -4.82
CA LYS A 47 11.74 10.73 -5.48
C LYS A 47 12.90 10.83 -4.48
N ASP A 48 12.61 11.37 -3.30
CA ASP A 48 13.53 11.53 -2.18
C ASP A 48 13.74 10.24 -1.36
N LYS A 49 12.88 9.23 -1.51
CA LYS A 49 12.95 7.98 -0.73
C LYS A 49 13.25 6.76 -1.61
N PRO A 50 14.16 5.86 -1.19
CA PRO A 50 14.33 4.55 -1.81
C PRO A 50 13.18 3.61 -1.39
N ILE A 51 13.03 2.52 -2.15
CA ILE A 51 12.00 1.50 -1.88
C ILE A 51 12.11 0.87 -0.48
N THR A 52 13.31 0.78 0.07
CA THR A 52 13.57 0.20 1.40
C THR A 52 12.98 1.04 2.54
N GLU A 53 12.60 2.29 2.27
CA GLU A 53 12.01 3.21 3.25
C GLU A 53 10.49 3.35 3.10
N CYS A 54 9.84 2.56 2.23
CA CYS A 54 8.39 2.53 2.19
C CYS A 54 7.81 1.89 3.46
N ASP A 55 6.60 2.30 3.83
CA ASP A 55 5.89 1.69 4.96
C ASP A 55 5.71 0.19 4.78
N THR A 56 5.82 -0.57 5.86
CA THR A 56 5.63 -2.02 5.86
C THR A 56 4.20 -2.37 6.26
N LEU A 57 3.74 -3.56 5.84
CA LEU A 57 2.41 -4.02 6.27
C LEU A 57 2.32 -4.20 7.79
N GLU A 58 3.42 -4.55 8.44
CA GLU A 58 3.50 -4.68 9.88
C GLU A 58 3.35 -3.32 10.57
N SER A 59 4.06 -2.29 10.10
CA SER A 59 3.93 -0.94 10.68
C SER A 59 2.51 -0.39 10.50
N ILE A 60 1.89 -0.63 9.35
CA ILE A 60 0.50 -0.23 9.08
C ILE A 60 -0.48 -0.95 10.02
N LYS A 61 -0.34 -2.26 10.20
CA LYS A 61 -1.21 -3.02 11.11
C LYS A 61 -1.08 -2.51 12.55
N LYS A 62 0.15 -2.34 13.02
CA LYS A 62 0.42 -1.82 14.36
C LYS A 62 -0.11 -0.42 14.59
N ALA A 63 0.03 0.47 13.60
CA ALA A 63 -0.38 1.87 13.74
C ALA A 63 -1.89 2.08 13.62
N PHE A 64 -2.61 1.24 12.88
CA PHE A 64 -4.01 1.51 12.49
C PHE A 64 -5.02 0.40 12.80
N LEU A 65 -4.57 -0.82 13.13
CA LEU A 65 -5.45 -2.00 13.27
C LEU A 65 -5.26 -2.76 14.59
N ASP A 66 -4.16 -2.53 15.30
CA ASP A 66 -3.87 -3.14 16.61
C ASP A 66 -4.50 -2.36 17.78
N GLU A 67 -5.50 -1.51 17.52
CA GLU A 67 -6.45 -1.11 18.57
C GLU A 67 -7.38 -2.30 18.90
N GLU A 68 -6.83 -3.30 19.59
CA GLU A 68 -7.61 -4.02 20.59
C GLU A 68 -7.70 -3.10 21.81
N LYS A 69 -8.92 -2.63 22.05
CA LYS A 69 -9.37 -2.27 23.38
C LYS A 69 -9.74 -3.54 24.13
#